data_AF-A0A9D1U3Z6-F1
#
_entry.id   AF-A0A9D1U3Z6-F1
#
_cell.length_a   1.000
_cell.length_b   1.000
_cell.length_c   1.000
_cell.angle_alpha   90.00
_cell.angle_beta   90.00
_cell.angle_gamma   90.00
#
_symmetry.space_group_name_H-M   'P 1'
#
loop_
_entity.id
_entity.type
_entity.pdbx_description
1 polymer ?
#
loop_
_entity_poly.entity_id
_entity_poly.type
_entity_poly.pdbx_seq_one_letter_code
_entity_poly.pdbx_strand_id
1 'polypeptide(L)'
;MAKNNEKKARHDIIVDMNDFLMDYAATKLGKKAGLAQQVAAAGQPDLTGLDDLFKDNGVGRRTKYLEVATGFLRDEADIDAALAKDPEGEAAQLAQEAMTYLSSHTSDFDRWEEA
;
A
#
# COMPACT_ATOMS: atom_id res chain seq x y z
N MET A 1 11.45 13.10 -20.75
CA MET A 1 11.16 11.66 -20.83
C MET A 1 11.30 10.97 -19.46
N ALA A 2 12.20 11.38 -18.56
CA ALA A 2 12.30 10.83 -17.19
C ALA A 2 11.02 10.96 -16.33
N LYS A 3 10.43 12.16 -16.24
CA LYS A 3 9.24 12.42 -15.39
C LYS A 3 7.99 11.57 -15.68
N ASN A 4 7.80 11.10 -16.92
CA ASN A 4 6.64 10.25 -17.23
C ASN A 4 6.86 8.81 -16.76
N ASN A 5 8.12 8.34 -16.76
CA ASN A 5 8.47 7.02 -16.28
C ASN A 5 8.40 6.96 -14.75
N GLU A 6 8.89 8.00 -14.05
CA GLU A 6 8.78 8.12 -12.58
C GLU A 6 7.31 8.09 -12.12
N LYS A 7 6.43 8.87 -12.76
CA LYS A 7 5.00 8.88 -12.42
C LYS A 7 4.34 7.52 -12.63
N LYS A 8 4.74 6.81 -13.69
CA LYS A 8 4.24 5.47 -13.97
C LYS A 8 4.75 4.48 -12.93
N ALA A 9 6.05 4.44 -12.66
CA ALA A 9 6.64 3.56 -11.65
C ALA A 9 6.01 3.79 -10.27
N ARG A 10 5.80 5.05 -9.88
CA ARG A 10 5.13 5.40 -8.62
C ARG A 10 3.67 4.95 -8.57
N HIS A 11 2.94 5.03 -9.68
CA HIS A 11 1.59 4.51 -9.75
C HIS A 11 1.56 2.98 -9.69
N ASP A 12 2.44 2.32 -10.44
CA ASP A 12 2.54 0.87 -10.51
C ASP A 12 2.85 0.28 -9.11
N ILE A 13 3.78 0.88 -8.35
CA ILE A 13 4.05 0.44 -6.97
C ILE A 13 2.88 0.72 -6.01
N ILE A 14 2.13 1.81 -6.19
CA ILE A 14 0.92 2.08 -5.39
C ILE A 14 -0.11 0.96 -5.59
N VAL A 15 -0.31 0.51 -6.83
CA VAL A 15 -1.22 -0.59 -7.14
C VAL A 15 -0.70 -1.90 -6.52
N ASP A 16 0.59 -2.20 -6.69
CA ASP A 16 1.21 -3.42 -6.15
C ASP A 16 1.12 -3.49 -4.61
N MET A 17 1.42 -2.38 -3.92
CA MET A 17 1.27 -2.27 -2.46
C MET A 17 -0.15 -2.59 -2.00
N ASN A 18 -1.15 -2.08 -2.71
CA ASN A 18 -2.56 -2.34 -2.39
C ASN A 18 -2.95 -3.78 -2.72
N ASP A 19 -2.51 -4.35 -3.83
CA ASP A 19 -2.76 -5.76 -4.16
C ASP A 19 -2.19 -6.69 -3.07
N PHE A 20 -0.95 -6.46 -2.63
CA PHE A 20 -0.34 -7.23 -1.52
C PHE A 20 -1.11 -7.08 -0.19
N LEU A 21 -1.52 -5.86 0.15
CA LEU A 21 -2.30 -5.61 1.36
C LEU A 21 -3.66 -6.31 1.30
N MET A 22 -4.29 -6.31 0.14
CA MET A 22 -5.61 -6.90 -0.08
C MET A 22 -5.57 -8.43 -0.09
N ASP A 23 -4.52 -9.04 -0.64
CA ASP A 23 -4.27 -10.48 -0.51
C ASP A 23 -4.08 -10.89 0.95
N TYR A 24 -3.33 -10.08 1.72
CA TYR A 24 -3.17 -10.30 3.15
C TYR A 24 -4.50 -10.13 3.90
N ALA A 25 -5.26 -9.07 3.60
CA ALA A 25 -6.57 -8.82 4.19
C ALA A 25 -7.56 -9.96 3.89
N ALA A 26 -7.59 -10.45 2.65
CA ALA A 26 -8.42 -11.58 2.24
C ALA A 26 -8.04 -12.87 2.98
N THR A 27 -6.74 -13.08 3.21
CA THR A 27 -6.23 -14.22 4.01
C THR A 27 -6.65 -14.12 5.48
N LYS A 28 -6.63 -12.91 6.05
CA LYS A 28 -6.92 -12.68 7.48
C LYS A 28 -8.41 -12.56 7.81
N LEU A 29 -9.17 -11.88 6.97
CA LEU A 29 -10.56 -11.47 7.22
C LEU A 29 -11.57 -12.23 6.35
N GLY A 30 -11.07 -13.01 5.38
CA GLY A 30 -11.87 -13.65 4.35
C GLY A 30 -12.21 -12.70 3.20
N LYS A 31 -12.40 -13.27 2.01
CA LYS A 31 -12.95 -12.55 0.86
C LYS A 31 -14.41 -12.22 1.13
N LYS A 32 -14.79 -10.96 0.98
CA LYS A 32 -16.16 -10.48 1.19
C LYS A 32 -16.36 -9.17 0.46
N ALA A 33 -17.63 -8.79 0.31
CA ALA A 33 -17.96 -7.53 -0.32
C ALA A 33 -17.47 -6.34 0.51
N GLY A 34 -16.91 -5.34 -0.16
CA GLY A 34 -16.38 -4.12 0.48
C GLY A 34 -15.18 -4.34 1.41
N LEU A 35 -14.39 -5.39 1.18
CA LEU A 35 -13.16 -5.60 1.96
C LEU A 35 -12.17 -4.45 1.71
N ALA A 36 -12.01 -4.01 0.46
CA ALA A 36 -11.13 -2.89 0.13
C ALA A 36 -11.58 -1.61 0.83
N GLN A 37 -12.88 -1.36 0.89
CA GLN A 37 -13.44 -0.23 1.64
C GLN A 37 -13.17 -0.34 3.14
N GLN A 38 -13.28 -1.54 3.73
CA GLN A 38 -12.97 -1.77 5.13
C GLN A 38 -11.47 -1.52 5.43
N VAL A 39 -10.58 -2.02 4.57
CA VAL A 39 -9.13 -1.83 4.71
C VAL A 39 -8.76 -0.35 4.56
N ALA A 40 -9.30 0.32 3.55
CA ALA A 40 -9.08 1.76 3.32
C ALA A 40 -9.52 2.62 4.51
N ALA A 41 -10.71 2.35 5.05
CA ALA A 41 -11.24 3.06 6.21
C ALA A 41 -10.39 2.83 7.46
N ALA A 42 -9.85 1.63 7.66
CA ALA A 42 -8.98 1.33 8.80
C ALA A 42 -7.59 1.97 8.68
N GLY A 43 -7.08 2.12 7.46
CA GLY A 43 -5.78 2.77 7.21
C GLY A 43 -5.84 4.29 7.15
N GLN A 44 -7.00 4.92 7.37
CA GLN A 44 -7.18 6.36 7.35
C GLN A 44 -7.73 6.89 8.69
N PRO A 45 -7.26 8.06 9.15
CA PRO A 45 -6.18 8.87 8.57
C PRO A 45 -4.77 8.34 8.85
N ASP A 46 -4.65 7.28 9.66
CA ASP A 46 -3.39 6.70 10.11
C ASP A 46 -3.35 5.20 9.81
N LEU A 47 -2.24 4.74 9.20
CA LEU A 47 -1.99 3.34 8.89
C LEU A 47 -1.96 2.43 10.14
N THR A 48 -1.80 2.99 11.34
CA THR A 48 -1.85 2.18 12.58
C THR A 48 -3.19 1.50 12.82
N GLY A 49 -4.29 2.01 12.26
CA GLY A 49 -5.61 1.36 12.37
C GLY A 49 -5.70 0.00 11.64
N LEU A 50 -4.76 -0.29 10.73
CA LEU A 50 -4.62 -1.63 10.14
C LEU A 50 -4.25 -2.69 11.19
N ASP A 51 -3.51 -2.31 12.23
CA ASP A 51 -3.10 -3.21 13.31
C ASP A 51 -4.34 -3.72 14.08
N ASP A 52 -5.29 -2.82 14.33
CA ASP A 52 -6.56 -3.13 14.99
C ASP A 52 -7.48 -3.96 14.10
N LEU A 53 -7.52 -3.63 12.80
CA LEU A 53 -8.31 -4.38 11.81
C LEU A 53 -7.83 -5.84 11.72
N PHE A 54 -6.52 -6.06 11.58
CA PHE A 54 -5.95 -7.39 11.40
C PHE A 54 -5.68 -8.11 12.73
N LYS A 55 -5.72 -7.39 13.86
CA LYS A 55 -5.40 -7.89 15.20
C LYS A 55 -4.05 -8.59 15.26
N ASP A 56 -3.07 -8.01 14.57
CA ASP A 56 -1.77 -8.65 14.31
C ASP A 56 -0.57 -7.84 14.82
N ASN A 57 -0.81 -6.85 15.68
CA ASN A 57 0.22 -5.97 16.25
C ASN A 57 1.09 -5.28 15.16
N GLY A 58 0.51 -5.03 13.99
CA GLY A 58 1.12 -4.30 12.89
C GLY A 58 1.96 -5.12 11.93
N VAL A 59 1.82 -6.45 11.95
CA VAL A 59 2.49 -7.33 10.98
C VAL A 59 2.04 -6.99 9.56
N GLY A 60 0.75 -6.82 9.30
CA GLY A 60 0.22 -6.44 7.98
C GLY A 60 0.77 -5.11 7.51
N ARG A 61 0.64 -4.06 8.35
CA ARG A 61 1.16 -2.71 8.05
C ARG A 61 2.66 -2.71 7.76
N ARG A 62 3.47 -3.39 8.58
CA ARG A 62 4.93 -3.35 8.44
C ARG A 62 5.41 -4.21 7.27
N THR A 63 5.02 -5.48 7.26
CA THR A 63 5.62 -6.48 6.36
C THR A 63 4.93 -6.63 5.01
N LYS A 64 3.67 -6.19 4.89
CA LYS A 64 2.88 -6.29 3.65
C LYS A 64 2.65 -4.96 2.98
N TYR A 65 3.15 -3.88 3.57
CA TYR A 65 2.88 -2.54 3.07
C TYR A 65 4.14 -1.66 3.15
N LEU A 66 4.64 -1.34 4.35
CA LEU A 66 5.82 -0.48 4.49
C LEU A 66 7.10 -1.11 3.93
N GLU A 67 7.30 -2.42 4.09
CA GLU A 67 8.44 -3.13 3.50
C GLU A 67 8.41 -3.13 1.96
N VAL A 68 7.23 -3.17 1.35
CA VAL A 68 7.07 -3.08 -0.11
C VAL A 68 7.47 -1.69 -0.60
N ALA A 69 6.99 -0.64 0.06
CA ALA A 69 7.41 0.74 -0.21
C ALA A 69 8.93 0.92 -0.05
N THR A 70 9.49 0.37 1.03
CA THR A 70 10.93 0.46 1.32
C THR A 70 11.77 -0.26 0.27
N GLY A 71 11.31 -1.42 -0.22
CA GLY A 71 11.97 -2.15 -1.30
C GLY A 71 12.04 -1.31 -2.58
N PHE A 72 10.90 -0.78 -3.01
CA PHE A 72 10.82 0.11 -4.17
C PHE A 72 11.72 1.34 -4.05
N LEU A 73 11.69 2.02 -2.89
CA LEU A 73 12.50 3.21 -2.67
C LEU A 73 14.00 2.94 -2.65
N ARG A 74 14.43 1.74 -2.23
CA ARG A 74 15.84 1.33 -2.33
C ARG A 74 16.26 1.17 -3.78
N ASP A 75 15.44 0.49 -4.57
CA ASP A 75 15.70 0.31 -6.00
C ASP A 75 15.74 1.66 -6.74
N GLU A 76 14.85 2.60 -6.39
CA GLU A 76 14.88 3.98 -6.93
C GLU A 76 16.03 4.82 -6.38
N ALA A 77 16.47 4.63 -5.13
CA ALA A 77 17.58 5.39 -4.55
C ALA A 77 18.94 5.07 -5.19
N ASP A 78 19.08 3.87 -5.77
CA ASP A 78 20.21 3.53 -6.63
C ASP A 78 20.23 4.37 -7.93
N ILE A 79 19.10 5.00 -8.27
CA ILE A 79 18.92 5.89 -9.41
C ILE A 79 18.91 7.37 -8.97
N ASP A 80 18.33 7.69 -7.81
CA ASP A 80 18.23 9.04 -7.23
C ASP A 80 18.69 9.11 -5.76
N ALA A 81 19.88 9.68 -5.55
CA ALA A 81 20.49 9.87 -4.24
C ALA A 81 19.70 10.80 -3.28
N ALA A 82 18.69 11.54 -3.75
CA ALA A 82 17.83 12.33 -2.89
C ALA A 82 16.91 11.44 -2.02
N LEU A 83 16.44 10.31 -2.54
CA LEU A 83 15.58 9.35 -1.83
C LEU A 83 16.34 8.63 -0.70
N ALA A 84 17.66 8.52 -0.80
CA ALA A 84 18.49 7.87 0.20
C ALA A 84 18.57 8.61 1.56
N LYS A 85 18.06 9.85 1.65
CA LYS A 85 18.20 10.69 2.85
C LYS A 85 17.21 10.35 3.96
N ASP A 86 16.00 9.92 3.61
CA ASP A 86 14.96 9.54 4.56
C ASP A 86 14.05 8.43 3.98
N PRO A 87 14.57 7.19 3.84
CA PRO A 87 13.82 6.11 3.23
C PRO A 87 12.57 5.71 4.05
N GLU A 88 12.59 5.90 5.37
CA GLU A 88 11.46 5.56 6.24
C GLU A 88 10.32 6.59 6.10
N GLY A 89 10.64 7.89 6.08
CA GLY A 89 9.67 8.95 5.83
C GLY A 89 9.03 8.85 4.45
N GLU A 90 9.85 8.61 3.42
CA GLU A 90 9.37 8.41 2.05
C GLU A 90 8.50 7.15 1.92
N ALA A 91 8.87 6.05 2.61
CA ALA A 91 8.07 4.82 2.62
C ALA A 91 6.71 5.03 3.30
N ALA A 92 6.69 5.76 4.42
CA ALA A 92 5.46 6.12 5.11
C ALA A 92 4.56 7.01 4.23
N GLN A 93 5.14 7.98 3.53
CA GLN A 93 4.40 8.84 2.61
C GLN A 93 3.83 8.02 1.44
N LEU A 94 4.64 7.17 0.80
CA LEU A 94 4.19 6.31 -0.30
C LEU A 94 3.06 5.37 0.13
N ALA A 95 3.15 4.80 1.33
CA ALA A 95 2.10 3.97 1.92
C ALA A 95 0.80 4.76 2.17
N GLN A 96 0.90 6.01 2.62
CA GLN A 96 -0.27 6.86 2.80
C GLN A 96 -0.90 7.25 1.46
N GLU A 97 -0.09 7.50 0.44
CA GLU A 97 -0.56 7.75 -0.93
C GLU A 97 -1.26 6.51 -1.50
N ALA A 98 -0.68 5.33 -1.32
CA ALA A 98 -1.31 4.07 -1.73
C ALA A 98 -2.64 3.84 -1.00
N MET A 99 -2.74 4.20 0.29
CA MET A 99 -3.97 4.04 1.07
C MET A 99 -5.05 5.02 0.59
N THR A 100 -4.63 6.23 0.22
CA THR A 100 -5.52 7.23 -0.40
C THR A 100 -6.01 6.76 -1.76
N TYR A 101 -5.14 6.13 -2.57
CA TYR A 101 -5.52 5.52 -3.83
C TYR A 101 -6.54 4.40 -3.62
N LEU A 102 -6.29 3.47 -2.67
CA LEU A 102 -7.22 2.39 -2.32
C LEU A 102 -8.60 2.94 -1.95
N SER A 103 -8.65 3.98 -1.11
CA SER A 103 -9.93 4.59 -0.68
C SER A 103 -10.77 5.17 -1.82
N SER A 104 -10.13 5.57 -2.93
CA SER A 104 -10.80 6.14 -4.11
C SER A 104 -11.04 5.13 -5.23
N HIS A 105 -10.46 3.93 -5.13
CA HIS A 105 -10.47 2.89 -6.17
C HIS A 105 -10.83 1.52 -5.59
N THR A 106 -11.64 1.44 -4.53
CA THR A 106 -11.91 0.17 -3.82
C THR A 106 -12.42 -0.94 -4.75
N SER A 107 -13.21 -0.59 -5.76
CA SER A 107 -13.71 -1.53 -6.77
C SER A 107 -12.59 -2.24 -7.54
N ASP A 108 -11.46 -1.56 -7.77
CA ASP A 108 -10.34 -2.10 -8.52
C ASP A 108 -9.60 -3.19 -7.74
N PHE A 109 -9.85 -3.29 -6.43
CA PHE A 109 -9.18 -4.19 -5.50
C PHE A 109 -10.11 -5.25 -4.88
N ASP A 110 -11.43 -5.13 -5.06
CA ASP A 110 -12.43 -6.15 -4.70
C ASP A 110 -12.72 -7.11 -5.88
N ARG A 111 -11.71 -7.47 -6.68
CA ARG A 111 -11.86 -8.22 -7.97
C ARG A 111 -12.49 -9.61 -7.85
N TRP A 112 -12.57 -10.18 -6.65
CA TRP A 112 -13.27 -11.45 -6.43
C TRP A 112 -14.79 -11.32 -6.38
N GLU A 113 -15.36 -10.10 -6.36
CA GLU A 113 -16.82 -9.92 -6.48
C GLU A 113 -17.35 -10.30 -7.88
N GLU A 114 -16.47 -10.36 -8.89
CA GLU A 114 -16.84 -10.73 -10.27
C GLU A 114 -16.77 -12.24 -10.57
N ALA A 115 -16.33 -13.08 -9.61
CA ALA A 115 -16.13 -14.52 -9.78
C ALA A 115 -17.22 -15.37 -9.12
#